data_AF-A0A959BJU9-F1
#
_entry.id   AF-A0A959BJU9-F1
#
_cell.length_a   1.000
_cell.length_b   1.000
_cell.length_c   1.000
_cell.angle_alpha   90.00
_cell.angle_beta   90.00
_cell.angle_gamma   90.00
#
_symmetry.space_group_name_H-M   'P 1'
#
loop_
_entity.id
_entity.type
_entity.pdbx_description
1 polymer ?
#
loop_
_entity_poly.entity_id
_entity_poly.type
_entity_poly.pdbx_seq_one_letter_code
_entity_poly.pdbx_strand_id
1 'polypeptide(L)'
;CVIIVTHDRYFMDKIVEHLFVFEGEGHIRDFNGVYSDYREIQKGREREQRREERAEQQKGREQQQAQEQKASGLSQEERKELKRLEKQILQLEERKQKITEQFNSTGLSPEKITELSKELAALKEEVEEKEMRWMELAELA
;
A
#
# COMPACT_ATOMS: atom_id res chain seq x y z
N CYS A 1 -32.17 -42.32 19.64
CA CYS A 1 -31.56 -41.10 19.09
C CYS A 1 -32.26 -39.88 19.65
N VAL A 2 -31.51 -38.87 20.08
CA VAL A 2 -32.06 -37.60 20.60
C VAL A 2 -31.52 -36.48 19.71
N ILE A 3 -32.40 -35.60 19.27
CA ILE A 3 -32.05 -34.39 18.52
C ILE A 3 -32.42 -33.21 19.40
N ILE A 4 -31.45 -32.33 19.64
CA ILE A 4 -31.64 -31.17 20.53
C ILE A 4 -31.40 -29.91 19.71
N VAL A 5 -32.36 -28.99 19.77
CA VAL A 5 -32.26 -27.66 19.17
C VAL A 5 -32.15 -26.67 20.31
N THR A 6 -31.00 -26.03 20.45
CA THR A 6 -30.73 -25.04 21.50
C THR A 6 -29.83 -23.94 20.98
N HIS A 7 -30.02 -22.73 21.51
CA HIS A 7 -29.12 -21.60 21.27
C HIS A 7 -28.03 -21.49 22.34
N ASP A 8 -28.09 -22.29 23.41
CA ASP A 8 -27.09 -22.29 24.47
C ASP A 8 -25.84 -23.08 24.05
N ARG A 9 -24.79 -22.34 23.76
CA ARG A 9 -23.49 -22.87 23.31
C ARG A 9 -22.80 -23.71 24.38
N TYR A 10 -22.93 -23.35 25.66
CA TYR A 10 -22.30 -24.10 26.75
C TYR A 10 -22.92 -25.48 26.89
N PHE A 11 -24.23 -25.57 26.63
CA PHE A 11 -24.94 -26.84 26.60
C PHE A 11 -24.50 -27.70 25.41
N MET A 12 -24.39 -27.10 24.22
CA MET A 12 -23.93 -27.80 23.02
C MET A 12 -22.51 -28.35 23.17
N ASP A 13 -21.59 -27.56 23.74
CA ASP A 13 -20.20 -27.97 23.95
C ASP A 13 -20.01 -29.15 24.92
N LYS A 14 -20.99 -29.41 25.81
CA LYS A 14 -20.89 -30.46 26.83
C LYS A 14 -21.58 -31.76 26.48
N ILE A 15 -22.57 -31.71 25.58
CA ILE A 15 -23.51 -32.83 25.36
C ILE A 15 -23.55 -33.28 23.90
N VAL A 16 -23.22 -32.39 22.95
CA VAL A 16 -23.37 -32.67 21.52
C VAL A 16 -22.05 -33.21 20.95
N GLU A 17 -22.12 -34.37 20.32
CA GLU A 17 -21.00 -35.01 19.62
C GLU A 17 -21.07 -34.80 18.09
N HIS A 18 -22.25 -34.41 17.58
CA HIS A 18 -22.52 -34.23 16.16
C HIS A 18 -23.38 -32.98 15.91
N LEU A 19 -22.88 -32.04 15.11
CA LEU A 19 -23.56 -30.81 14.75
C LEU A 19 -24.04 -30.87 13.29
N PHE A 20 -25.27 -30.41 13.08
CA PHE A 20 -25.79 -30.07 11.76
C PHE A 20 -25.76 -28.56 11.60
N VAL A 21 -25.01 -28.07 10.61
CA VAL A 21 -24.85 -26.64 10.38
C VAL A 21 -25.50 -26.22 9.08
N PHE A 22 -26.40 -25.25 9.18
CA PHE A 22 -27.11 -24.67 8.07
C PHE A 22 -26.27 -23.51 7.52
N GLU A 23 -25.74 -23.66 6.30
CA GLU A 23 -24.90 -22.64 5.65
C GLU A 23 -25.72 -21.69 4.76
N GLY A 24 -27.05 -21.84 4.71
CA GLY A 24 -27.94 -21.11 3.80
C GLY A 24 -28.20 -21.88 2.50
N GLU A 25 -29.12 -21.38 1.67
CA GLU A 25 -29.48 -21.95 0.35
C GLU A 25 -29.85 -23.45 0.35
N GLY A 26 -30.29 -23.99 1.49
CA GLY A 26 -30.64 -25.41 1.63
C GLY A 26 -29.44 -26.34 1.83
N HIS A 27 -28.22 -25.82 1.99
CA HIS A 27 -27.04 -26.61 2.29
C HIS A 27 -26.91 -26.86 3.79
N ILE A 28 -26.91 -28.14 4.16
CA ILE A 28 -26.66 -28.62 5.52
C ILE A 28 -25.35 -29.37 5.51
N ARG A 29 -24.41 -28.92 6.33
CA ARG A 29 -23.12 -29.57 6.53
C ARG A 29 -23.15 -30.35 7.84
N ASP A 30 -22.70 -31.60 7.78
CA ASP A 30 -22.46 -32.42 8.95
C ASP A 30 -21.08 -32.10 9.54
N PHE A 31 -21.00 -32.01 10.87
CA PHE A 31 -19.75 -31.77 11.58
C PHE A 31 -19.68 -32.68 12.81
N ASN A 32 -18.77 -33.65 12.77
CA ASN A 32 -18.46 -34.53 13.90
C ASN A 32 -17.48 -33.82 14.85
N GLY A 33 -17.98 -33.33 15.97
CA GLY A 33 -17.19 -32.57 16.94
C GLY A 33 -18.08 -31.68 17.82
N VAL A 34 -17.46 -30.89 18.69
CA VAL A 34 -18.15 -29.94 19.57
C VAL A 34 -18.31 -28.57 18.90
N TYR A 35 -19.19 -27.73 19.43
CA TYR A 35 -19.49 -26.41 18.85
C TYR A 35 -18.26 -25.48 18.85
N SER A 36 -17.41 -25.55 19.87
CA SER A 36 -16.18 -24.77 19.98
C SER A 36 -15.21 -25.03 18.82
N ASP A 37 -15.00 -26.29 18.44
CA ASP A 37 -14.11 -26.67 17.32
C ASP A 37 -14.67 -26.15 15.99
N TYR A 38 -15.98 -26.31 15.78
CA TYR A 38 -16.65 -25.79 14.59
C TYR A 38 -16.44 -24.28 14.42
N ARG A 39 -16.52 -23.53 15.53
CA ARG A 39 -16.33 -22.08 15.55
C ARG A 39 -14.92 -21.67 15.17
N GLU A 40 -13.90 -22.43 15.55
CA GLU A 40 -12.51 -22.15 15.18
C GLU A 40 -12.27 -22.37 13.69
N ILE A 41 -12.82 -23.46 13.14
CA ILE A 41 -12.76 -23.76 11.71
C ILE A 41 -13.46 -22.67 10.89
N GLN A 42 -14.63 -22.21 11.34
CA GLN A 42 -15.35 -21.10 10.69
C GLN A 42 -14.52 -19.80 10.66
N LYS A 43 -13.89 -19.45 11.78
CA LYS A 43 -12.98 -18.29 11.83
C LYS A 43 -11.76 -18.46 10.92
N GLY A 44 -11.23 -19.68 10.79
CA GLY A 44 -10.14 -20.01 9.88
C GLY A 44 -10.54 -19.77 8.42
N ARG A 45 -11.71 -20.28 8.02
CA ARG A 45 -12.26 -20.11 6.67
C ARG A 45 -12.54 -18.65 6.32
N GLU A 46 -13.12 -17.87 7.23
CA GLU A 46 -13.36 -16.43 6.98
C GLU A 46 -12.03 -15.67 6.77
N ARG A 47 -10.98 -16.04 7.52
CA ARG A 47 -9.64 -15.45 7.34
C ARG A 47 -9.01 -15.83 6.01
N GLU A 48 -9.20 -17.08 5.57
CA GLU A 48 -8.69 -17.56 4.30
C GLU A 48 -9.41 -16.88 3.12
N GLN A 49 -10.74 -16.80 3.15
CA GLN A 49 -11.52 -16.05 2.15
C GLN A 49 -11.10 -14.59 2.07
N ARG A 50 -10.97 -13.88 3.20
CA ARG A 50 -10.46 -12.49 3.22
C ARG A 50 -9.04 -12.37 2.66
N ARG A 51 -8.21 -13.41 2.81
CA ARG A 51 -6.85 -13.43 2.26
C ARG A 51 -6.87 -13.66 0.75
N GLU A 52 -7.73 -14.55 0.26
CA GLU A 52 -7.95 -14.80 -1.16
C GLU A 52 -8.51 -13.56 -1.86
N GLU A 53 -9.55 -12.92 -1.29
CA GLU A 53 -10.11 -11.66 -1.79
C GLU A 53 -9.05 -10.56 -1.90
N ARG A 54 -8.19 -10.41 -0.88
CA ARG A 54 -7.06 -9.47 -0.92
C ARG A 54 -6.04 -9.82 -2.00
N ALA A 55 -5.76 -11.11 -2.19
CA ALA A 55 -4.82 -11.57 -3.21
C ALA A 55 -5.37 -11.34 -4.63
N GLU A 56 -6.67 -11.54 -4.84
CA GLU A 56 -7.35 -11.26 -6.11
C GLU A 56 -7.40 -9.76 -6.41
N GLN A 57 -7.72 -8.92 -5.42
CA GLN A 57 -7.66 -7.47 -5.55
C GLN A 57 -6.24 -6.98 -5.89
N GLN A 58 -5.22 -7.57 -5.26
CA GLN A 58 -3.83 -7.25 -5.55
C GLN A 58 -3.44 -7.66 -6.97
N LYS A 59 -3.80 -8.87 -7.41
CA LYS A 59 -3.56 -9.34 -8.79
C LYS A 59 -4.26 -8.45 -9.83
N GLY A 60 -5.50 -8.03 -9.57
CA GLY A 60 -6.23 -7.12 -10.46
C GLY A 60 -5.55 -5.77 -10.61
N ARG A 61 -5.04 -5.21 -9.51
CA ARG A 61 -4.29 -3.95 -9.50
C ARG A 61 -2.95 -4.06 -10.24
N GLU A 62 -2.24 -5.18 -10.07
CA GLU A 62 -0.98 -5.45 -10.78
C GLU A 62 -1.21 -5.61 -12.29
N GLN A 63 -2.29 -6.27 -12.71
CA GLN A 63 -2.66 -6.41 -14.13
C GLN A 63 -3.04 -5.06 -14.77
N GLN A 64 -3.80 -4.22 -14.06
CA GLN A 64 -4.15 -2.87 -14.52
C GLN A 64 -2.90 -2.00 -14.69
N GLN A 65 -1.98 -2.02 -13.71
CA GLN A 65 -0.71 -1.30 -13.81
C GLN A 65 0.17 -1.81 -14.96
N ALA A 66 0.17 -3.11 -15.23
CA ALA A 66 0.91 -3.68 -16.36
C ALA A 66 0.31 -3.29 -17.73
N GLN A 67 -1.01 -3.16 -17.83
CA GLN A 67 -1.67 -2.65 -19.04
C GLN A 67 -1.44 -1.16 -19.24
N GLU A 68 -1.56 -0.36 -18.17
CA GLU A 68 -1.18 1.05 -18.22
C GLU A 68 0.26 1.20 -18.68
N GLN A 69 1.19 0.37 -18.16
CA GLN A 69 2.61 0.35 -18.55
C GLN A 69 2.86 0.01 -20.02
N LYS A 70 2.05 -0.87 -20.62
CA LYS A 70 2.15 -1.16 -22.05
C LYS A 70 1.56 -0.08 -22.95
N ALA A 71 0.75 0.83 -22.40
CA ALA A 71 0.04 1.85 -23.16
C ALA A 71 0.77 3.20 -23.26
N SER A 72 1.73 3.54 -22.39
CA SER A 72 2.60 4.70 -22.70
C SER A 72 3.72 4.27 -23.63
N GLY A 73 4.17 5.19 -24.46
CA GLY A 73 5.40 5.04 -25.23
C GLY A 73 6.67 4.86 -24.38
N LEU A 74 6.63 5.24 -23.10
CA LEU A 74 7.76 5.10 -22.16
C LEU A 74 8.00 3.66 -21.69
N SER A 75 9.27 3.27 -21.68
CA SER A 75 9.78 2.06 -21.01
C SER A 75 9.50 2.11 -19.51
N GLN A 76 9.40 0.93 -18.88
CA GLN A 76 9.26 0.83 -17.41
C GLN A 76 10.40 1.52 -16.66
N GLU A 77 11.59 1.57 -17.25
CA GLU A 77 12.76 2.24 -16.69
C GLU A 77 12.57 3.76 -16.70
N GLU A 78 12.13 4.33 -17.83
CA GLU A 78 11.88 5.77 -17.98
C GLU A 78 10.75 6.26 -17.06
N ARG A 79 9.68 5.46 -16.89
CA ARG A 79 8.63 5.79 -15.91
C ARG A 79 9.13 5.76 -14.46
N LYS A 80 10.04 4.85 -14.13
CA LYS A 80 10.67 4.81 -12.80
C LYS A 80 11.62 5.99 -12.62
N GLU A 81 12.34 6.36 -13.68
CA GLU A 81 13.19 7.54 -13.72
C GLU A 81 12.37 8.81 -13.51
N LEU A 82 11.25 8.98 -14.21
CA LEU A 82 10.34 10.12 -14.07
C LEU A 82 9.84 10.28 -12.63
N LYS A 83 9.32 9.20 -12.02
CA LYS A 83 8.90 9.20 -10.60
C LYS A 83 10.05 9.50 -9.63
N ARG A 84 11.26 9.05 -9.95
CA ARG A 84 12.45 9.30 -9.14
C ARG A 84 12.87 10.78 -9.25
N LEU A 85 12.85 11.34 -10.46
CA LEU A 85 13.15 12.74 -10.73
C LEU A 85 12.15 13.65 -10.03
N GLU A 86 10.84 13.37 -10.10
CA GLU A 86 9.81 14.13 -9.35
C GLU A 86 10.13 14.22 -7.86
N LYS A 87 10.46 13.08 -7.25
CA LYS A 87 10.82 13.02 -5.83
C LYS A 87 12.12 13.79 -5.54
N GLN A 88 13.10 13.71 -6.43
CA GLN A 88 14.37 14.40 -6.26
C GLN A 88 14.21 15.92 -6.41
N ILE A 89 13.45 16.40 -7.40
CA ILE A 89 13.14 17.83 -7.60
C ILE A 89 12.47 18.38 -6.35
N LEU A 90 11.41 17.72 -5.86
CA LEU A 90 10.73 18.12 -4.62
C LEU A 90 11.68 18.23 -3.42
N GLN A 91 12.61 17.28 -3.24
CA GLN A 91 13.58 17.31 -2.16
C GLN A 91 14.59 18.46 -2.31
N LEU A 92 15.04 18.74 -3.52
CA LEU A 92 15.97 19.83 -3.81
C LEU A 92 15.30 21.20 -3.64
N GLU A 93 14.05 21.34 -4.06
CA GLU A 93 13.26 22.55 -3.85
C GLU A 93 13.03 22.83 -2.36
N GLU A 94 12.70 21.79 -1.57
CA GLU A 94 12.57 21.92 -0.12
C GLU A 94 13.89 22.35 0.53
N ARG A 95 15.02 21.79 0.08
CA ARG A 95 16.36 22.19 0.56
C ARG A 95 16.70 23.62 0.20
N LYS A 96 16.38 24.06 -1.03
CA LYS A 96 16.53 25.45 -1.49
C LYS A 96 15.66 26.40 -0.67
N GLN A 97 14.43 26.03 -0.33
CA GLN A 97 13.56 26.81 0.55
C GLN A 97 14.17 26.95 1.95
N LYS A 98 14.64 25.84 2.54
CA LYS A 98 15.31 25.85 3.86
C LYS A 98 16.53 26.78 3.89
N ILE A 99 17.38 26.76 2.86
CA ILE A 99 18.53 27.66 2.77
C ILE A 99 18.08 29.12 2.62
N THR A 100 17.06 29.37 1.79
CA THR A 100 16.48 30.72 1.63
C THR A 100 15.91 31.26 2.95
N GLU A 101 15.29 30.39 3.74
CA GLU A 101 14.78 30.73 5.07
C GLU A 101 15.91 31.01 6.07
N GLN A 102 17.02 30.27 6.01
CA GLN A 102 18.22 30.57 6.78
C GLN A 102 18.77 31.96 6.44
N PHE A 103 18.79 32.35 5.16
CA PHE A 103 19.20 33.69 4.73
C PHE A 103 18.33 34.81 5.31
N ASN A 104 17.04 34.56 5.53
CA ASN A 104 16.13 35.54 6.13
C ASN A 104 16.31 35.67 7.65
N SER A 105 16.97 34.71 8.30
CA SER A 105 17.25 34.75 9.74
C SER A 105 18.47 35.63 10.07
N THR A 106 18.27 36.61 10.93
CA THR A 106 19.29 37.60 11.36
C THR A 106 20.29 36.97 12.33
N GLY A 107 21.19 36.13 11.84
CA GLY A 107 22.23 35.49 12.66
C GLY A 107 23.40 34.84 11.91
N LEU A 108 23.54 35.11 10.61
CA LEU A 108 24.54 34.45 9.76
C LEU A 108 25.87 35.20 9.74
N SER A 109 26.96 34.46 9.96
CA SER A 109 28.34 34.94 9.78
C SER A 109 28.65 35.16 8.28
N PRO A 110 29.53 36.11 7.91
CA PRO A 110 29.93 36.36 6.53
C PRO A 110 30.41 35.12 5.76
N GLU A 111 31.13 34.21 6.44
CA GLU A 111 31.61 32.95 5.85
C GLU A 111 30.46 32.02 5.45
N LYS A 112 29.52 31.77 6.36
CA LYS A 112 28.29 30.98 6.08
C LYS A 112 27.43 31.58 4.98
N ILE A 113 27.36 32.90 4.86
CA ILE A 113 26.64 33.58 3.76
C ILE A 113 27.27 33.20 2.41
N THR A 114 28.60 33.20 2.31
CA THR A 114 29.29 32.82 1.07
C THR A 114 29.15 31.33 0.75
N GLU A 115 29.16 30.47 1.77
CA GLU A 115 29.00 29.01 1.62
C GLU A 115 27.57 28.66 1.18
N LEU A 116 26.55 29.17 1.87
CA LEU A 116 25.14 28.95 1.53
C LEU A 116 24.78 29.55 0.16
N SER A 117 25.43 30.65 -0.25
CA SER A 117 25.21 31.25 -1.57
C SER A 117 25.75 30.35 -2.68
N LYS A 118 26.93 29.76 -2.48
CA LYS A 118 27.48 28.74 -3.39
C LYS A 118 26.61 27.48 -3.42
N GLU A 119 26.17 27.00 -2.26
CA GLU A 119 25.28 25.82 -2.18
C GLU A 119 23.93 26.08 -2.88
N LEU A 120 23.35 27.27 -2.69
CA LEU A 120 22.10 27.66 -3.34
C LEU A 120 22.25 27.79 -4.86
N ALA A 121 23.39 28.29 -5.35
CA ALA A 121 23.71 28.32 -6.78
C ALA A 121 23.81 26.90 -7.36
N ALA A 122 24.56 26.02 -6.71
CA ALA A 122 24.70 24.61 -7.11
C ALA A 122 23.35 23.86 -7.08
N LEU A 123 22.53 24.08 -6.05
CA LEU A 123 21.20 23.49 -5.93
C LEU A 123 20.26 23.94 -7.04
N LYS A 124 20.33 25.22 -7.47
CA LYS A 124 19.52 25.72 -8.59
C LYS A 124 19.91 25.03 -9.89
N GLU A 125 21.21 24.93 -10.18
CA GLU A 125 21.72 24.25 -11.37
C GLU A 125 21.31 22.75 -11.37
N GLU A 126 21.40 22.08 -10.22
CA GLU A 126 20.98 20.68 -10.08
C GLU A 126 19.46 20.48 -10.24
N VAL A 127 18.64 21.44 -9.81
CA VAL A 127 17.20 21.43 -10.04
C VAL A 127 16.91 21.59 -11.53
N GLU A 128 17.50 22.60 -12.18
CA GLU A 128 17.29 22.89 -13.61
C GLU A 128 17.70 21.69 -14.49
N GLU A 129 18.82 21.03 -14.20
CA GLU A 129 19.26 19.83 -14.93
C GLU A 129 18.24 18.69 -14.81
N LYS A 130 17.72 18.45 -13.60
CA LYS A 130 16.73 17.39 -13.36
C LYS A 130 15.36 17.73 -13.93
N GLU A 131 14.97 19.00 -13.91
CA GLU A 131 13.74 19.49 -14.54
C GLU A 131 13.81 19.34 -16.07
N MET A 132 14.93 19.67 -16.70
CA MET A 132 15.13 19.43 -18.14
C MET A 132 14.99 17.95 -18.48
N ARG A 133 15.67 17.07 -17.73
CA ARG A 133 15.55 15.62 -17.93
C ARG A 133 14.12 15.11 -17.70
N TRP A 134 13.42 15.64 -16.70
CA TRP A 134 12.04 15.31 -16.44
C TRP A 134 11.12 15.75 -17.59
N MET A 135 11.33 16.95 -18.14
CA MET A 135 10.57 17.46 -19.29
C MET A 135 10.76 16.59 -20.54
N GLU A 136 12.00 16.18 -20.85
CA GLU A 136 12.28 15.26 -21.96
C GLU A 136 11.50 13.94 -21.81
N LEU A 137 11.51 13.35 -20.62
CA LEU A 137 10.78 12.11 -20.34
C LEU A 137 9.26 12.33 -20.34
N ALA A 138 8.78 13.51 -19.96
CA ALA A 138 7.36 13.84 -19.99
C ALA A 138 6.82 14.05 -21.41
N GLU A 139 7.63 14.58 -22.33
CA GLU A 139 7.24 14.70 -23.75
C GLU A 139 7.15 13.35 -24.47
N LEU A 140 7.90 12.35 -24.00
CA LEU A 140 7.87 10.98 -24.52
C LEU A 140 6.72 10.13 -23.94
N ALA A 141 6.03 10.63 -22.90
CA ALA A 141 4.95 9.97 -22.17
C ALA A 141 3.62 9.90 -22.94
#